data_AF-A0A3A4VB49-F1
#
_entry.id   AF-A0A3A4VB49-F1
#
_cell.length_a   1.000
_cell.length_b   1.000
_cell.length_c   1.000
_cell.angle_alpha   90.00
_cell.angle_beta   90.00
_cell.angle_gamma   90.00
#
_symmetry.space_group_name_H-M   'P 1'
#
loop_
_entity.id
_entity.type
_entity.pdbx_description
1 polymer ?
#
loop_
_entity_poly.entity_id
_entity_poly.type
_entity_poly.pdbx_seq_one_letter_code
_entity_poly.pdbx_strand_id
1 'polypeptide(L)'
;MRGGYRAGAGRKKGFAAKNAEEARKYLSERVAEEIEPITTSLINRAKTGDIRAIHELLDRAWGRPTQAIQITSERLPVPIMGLHFEKMSDEDLHQYALTDDERAMLERRLLPSKTREKTPSTAD
;
A
#
# COMPACT_ATOMS: atom_id res chain seq x y z
N MET A 1 -14.53 -26.19 -6.04
CA MET A 1 -13.17 -26.09 -6.62
C MET A 1 -12.72 -27.42 -7.15
N ARG A 2 -12.56 -27.58 -8.46
CA ARG A 2 -11.87 -28.73 -9.05
C ARG A 2 -10.46 -28.29 -9.42
N GLY A 3 -9.54 -28.39 -8.46
CA GLY A 3 -8.10 -28.44 -8.76
C GLY A 3 -7.81 -29.70 -9.58
N GLY A 4 -6.79 -29.63 -10.43
CA GLY A 4 -6.59 -30.50 -11.60
C GLY A 4 -6.72 -32.01 -11.35
N TYR A 5 -6.92 -32.74 -12.45
CA TYR A 5 -7.24 -34.18 -12.53
C TYR A 5 -6.20 -35.14 -11.88
N ARG A 6 -5.07 -34.63 -11.37
CA ARG A 6 -3.99 -35.46 -10.80
C ARG A 6 -4.14 -35.58 -9.28
N ALA A 7 -3.83 -36.77 -8.76
CA ALA A 7 -3.74 -36.99 -7.31
C ALA A 7 -2.75 -35.98 -6.69
N GLY A 8 -3.23 -35.15 -5.76
CA GLY A 8 -2.44 -34.08 -5.15
C GLY A 8 -2.48 -32.71 -5.84
N ALA A 9 -3.19 -32.54 -6.97
CA ALA A 9 -3.32 -31.27 -7.68
C ALA A 9 -4.42 -30.33 -7.13
N GLY A 10 -4.87 -30.57 -5.89
CA GLY A 10 -5.76 -29.68 -5.15
C GLY A 10 -5.01 -28.50 -4.51
N ARG A 11 -5.75 -27.46 -4.10
CA ARG A 11 -5.19 -26.38 -3.25
C ARG A 11 -4.60 -27.01 -1.98
N LYS A 12 -3.35 -26.67 -1.61
CA LYS A 12 -2.68 -27.15 -0.39
C LYS A 12 -3.54 -26.83 0.85
N LYS A 13 -3.69 -27.80 1.77
CA LYS A 13 -4.33 -27.55 3.08
C LYS A 13 -3.58 -26.41 3.79
N GLY A 14 -4.30 -25.39 4.26
CA GLY A 14 -3.70 -24.21 4.91
C GLY A 14 -3.38 -23.03 3.98
N PHE A 15 -3.83 -23.05 2.72
CA PHE A 15 -3.64 -21.91 1.81
C PHE A 15 -4.39 -20.68 2.34
N ALA A 16 -3.65 -19.61 2.71
CA ALA A 16 -4.19 -18.40 3.31
C ALA A 16 -5.36 -17.77 2.52
N ALA A 17 -5.38 -17.96 1.19
CA ALA A 17 -6.48 -17.47 0.36
C ALA A 17 -7.83 -18.17 0.64
N LYS A 18 -7.84 -19.42 1.12
CA LYS A 18 -9.08 -20.12 1.51
C LYS A 18 -9.69 -19.51 2.77
N ASN A 19 -8.84 -19.22 3.77
CA ASN A 19 -9.27 -18.55 4.99
C ASN A 19 -9.74 -17.12 4.69
N ALA A 20 -9.09 -16.41 3.77
CA ALA A 20 -9.51 -15.09 3.33
C ALA A 20 -10.85 -15.12 2.55
N GLU A 21 -11.06 -16.12 1.68
CA GLU A 21 -12.33 -16.34 1.00
C GLU A 21 -13.47 -16.64 2.01
N GLU A 22 -13.21 -17.49 3.00
CA GLU A 22 -14.16 -17.82 4.07
C GLU A 22 -14.47 -16.61 4.96
N ALA A 23 -13.47 -15.82 5.33
CA ALA A 23 -13.66 -14.59 6.09
C ALA A 23 -14.49 -13.54 5.33
N ARG A 24 -14.24 -13.39 4.01
CA ARG A 24 -15.05 -12.49 3.16
C ARG A 24 -16.50 -12.94 3.10
N LYS A 25 -16.73 -14.26 2.96
CA LYS A 25 -18.07 -14.82 2.95
C LYS A 25 -18.78 -14.57 4.28
N TYR A 26 -18.11 -14.85 5.39
CA TYR A 26 -18.67 -14.59 6.72
C TYR A 26 -19.03 -13.12 6.94
N LEU A 27 -18.14 -12.20 6.54
CA LEU A 27 -18.43 -10.77 6.62
C LEU A 27 -19.62 -10.38 5.75
N SER A 28 -19.73 -10.91 4.53
CA SER A 28 -20.87 -10.61 3.65
C SER A 28 -22.20 -11.11 4.23
N GLU A 29 -22.20 -12.28 4.87
CA GLU A 29 -23.39 -12.83 5.54
C GLU A 29 -23.79 -11.97 6.75
N ARG A 30 -22.83 -11.62 7.61
CA ARG A 30 -23.10 -10.75 8.77
C ARG A 30 -23.58 -9.36 8.38
N VAL A 31 -22.98 -8.75 7.36
CA VAL A 31 -23.43 -7.45 6.86
C VAL A 31 -24.86 -7.54 6.32
N ALA A 32 -25.21 -8.61 5.61
CA ALA A 32 -26.58 -8.79 5.11
C ALA A 32 -27.59 -8.95 6.26
N GLU A 33 -27.23 -9.65 7.34
CA GLU A 33 -28.08 -9.78 8.54
C GLU A 33 -28.25 -8.46 9.28
N GLU A 34 -27.20 -7.65 9.40
CA GLU A 34 -27.21 -6.43 10.22
C GLU A 34 -27.72 -5.19 9.48
N ILE A 35 -27.67 -5.16 8.14
CA ILE A 35 -28.02 -3.95 7.39
C ILE A 35 -29.52 -3.62 7.46
N GLU A 36 -30.39 -4.63 7.50
CA GLU A 36 -31.83 -4.46 7.55
C GLU A 36 -32.31 -3.74 8.83
N PRO A 37 -31.95 -4.17 10.06
CA PRO A 37 -32.39 -3.48 11.27
C PRO A 37 -31.82 -2.06 11.38
N ILE A 38 -30.58 -1.82 10.93
CA ILE A 38 -29.97 -0.49 10.90
C ILE A 38 -30.77 0.42 9.95
N THR A 39 -31.05 -0.06 8.75
CA THR A 39 -31.79 0.71 7.74
C THR A 39 -33.21 1.00 8.20
N THR A 40 -33.88 0.03 8.81
CA THR A 40 -35.22 0.19 9.38
C THR A 40 -35.26 1.26 10.47
N SER A 41 -34.27 1.23 11.38
CA SER A 41 -34.13 2.25 12.43
C SER A 41 -33.93 3.65 11.85
N LEU A 42 -33.08 3.78 10.82
CA LEU A 42 -32.86 5.05 10.13
C LEU A 42 -34.12 5.54 9.40
N ILE A 43 -34.88 4.66 8.74
CA ILE A 43 -36.15 5.01 8.08
C ILE A 43 -37.15 5.55 9.11
N ASN A 44 -37.26 4.90 10.27
CA ASN A 44 -38.16 5.36 11.32
C ASN A 44 -37.77 6.74 11.85
N ARG A 45 -36.47 6.99 12.07
CA ARG A 45 -35.97 8.32 12.48
C ARG A 45 -36.17 9.38 11.38
N ALA A 46 -35.91 9.02 10.13
CA ALA A 46 -36.13 9.91 8.99
C ALA A 46 -37.60 10.32 8.85
N LYS A 47 -38.54 9.39 9.07
CA LYS A 47 -39.99 9.68 9.11
C LYS A 47 -40.37 10.67 10.21
N THR A 48 -39.62 10.72 11.32
CA THR A 48 -39.82 11.71 12.39
C THR A 48 -39.22 13.09 12.09
N GLY A 49 -38.59 13.27 10.93
CA GLY A 49 -37.94 14.52 10.54
C GLY A 49 -36.50 14.68 11.01
N ASP A 50 -35.85 13.60 11.45
CA ASP A 50 -34.42 13.64 11.80
C ASP A 50 -33.56 13.80 10.53
N ILE A 51 -33.06 15.02 10.33
CA ILE A 51 -32.22 15.41 9.18
C ILE A 51 -30.96 14.54 9.08
N ARG A 52 -30.38 14.14 10.22
CA ARG A 52 -29.17 13.30 10.21
C ARG A 52 -29.48 11.92 9.68
N ALA A 53 -30.59 11.33 10.11
CA ALA A 53 -31.02 10.02 9.60
C ALA A 53 -31.35 10.06 8.10
N ILE A 54 -31.93 11.16 7.62
CA ILE A 54 -32.19 11.37 6.18
C ILE A 54 -30.89 11.42 5.39
N HIS A 55 -29.93 12.26 5.79
CA HIS A 55 -28.63 12.36 5.09
C HIS A 55 -27.92 11.01 5.06
N GLU A 56 -27.92 10.31 6.18
CA GLU A 56 -27.25 9.01 6.35
C GLU A 56 -27.91 7.89 5.52
N LEU A 57 -29.22 7.97 5.28
CA LEU A 57 -29.95 7.11 4.33
C LEU A 57 -29.61 7.45 2.87
N LEU A 58 -29.63 8.74 2.50
CA LEU A 58 -29.32 9.18 1.15
C LEU A 58 -27.88 8.80 0.77
N ASP A 59 -26.92 9.06 1.66
CA ASP A 59 -25.51 8.70 1.50
C ASP A 59 -25.32 7.18 1.28
N ARG A 60 -26.12 6.34 1.94
CA ARG A 60 -26.06 4.87 1.75
C ARG A 60 -26.67 4.42 0.44
N ALA A 61 -27.78 5.04 0.02
CA ALA A 61 -28.50 4.65 -1.18
C ALA A 61 -27.81 5.10 -2.47
N TRP A 62 -27.19 6.29 -2.46
CA TRP A 62 -26.59 6.90 -3.66
C TRP A 62 -25.10 7.19 -3.53
N GLY A 63 -24.50 6.98 -2.36
CA GLY A 63 -23.12 7.34 -2.09
C GLY A 63 -22.95 8.81 -1.71
N ARG A 64 -21.74 9.17 -1.28
CA ARG A 64 -21.38 10.57 -1.02
C ARG A 64 -20.89 11.24 -2.30
N PRO A 65 -21.22 12.53 -2.52
CA PRO A 65 -20.65 13.28 -3.62
C PRO A 65 -19.12 13.29 -3.50
N THR A 66 -18.44 13.06 -4.62
CA THR A 66 -16.99 13.12 -4.69
C THR A 66 -16.53 14.57 -4.49
N GLN A 67 -15.98 14.86 -3.31
CA GLN A 67 -15.36 16.17 -3.07
C GLN A 67 -13.96 16.17 -3.70
N ALA A 68 -13.69 17.16 -4.54
CA ALA A 68 -12.35 17.40 -5.05
C ALA A 68 -11.47 17.91 -3.90
N ILE A 69 -10.66 17.03 -3.32
CA ILE A 69 -9.67 17.40 -2.31
C ILE A 69 -8.55 18.12 -3.07
N GLN A 70 -8.49 19.44 -2.96
CA GLN A 70 -7.34 20.20 -3.41
C GLN A 70 -6.19 19.96 -2.42
N ILE A 71 -5.26 19.09 -2.79
CA ILE A 71 -4.01 18.91 -2.05
C ILE A 71 -3.10 20.07 -2.45
N THR A 72 -3.29 21.24 -1.84
CA THR A 72 -2.39 22.38 -2.02
C THR A 72 -1.24 22.27 -1.05
N SER A 73 -0.05 21.94 -1.54
CA SER A 73 1.17 22.17 -0.78
C SER A 73 1.61 23.60 -1.00
N GLU A 74 1.57 24.42 0.05
CA GLU A 74 1.93 25.84 -0.09
C GLU A 74 3.41 26.05 -0.48
N ARG A 75 4.30 25.08 -0.18
CA ARG A 75 5.75 25.28 -0.38
C ARG A 75 6.59 24.07 -0.81
N LEU A 76 6.10 22.83 -0.77
CA LEU A 76 6.90 21.63 -1.10
C LEU A 76 6.04 20.50 -1.66
N PRO A 77 6.49 19.76 -2.71
CA PRO A 77 5.74 18.60 -3.20
C PRO A 77 5.48 17.60 -2.08
N VAL A 78 4.24 17.08 -1.98
CA VAL A 78 3.88 16.08 -0.99
C VAL A 78 4.69 14.80 -1.24
N PRO A 79 5.62 14.41 -0.34
CA PRO A 79 6.44 13.24 -0.56
C PRO A 79 5.59 11.98 -0.44
N ILE A 80 5.52 11.19 -1.52
CA ILE A 80 4.82 9.88 -1.55
C ILE A 80 5.62 8.82 -0.77
N MET A 81 6.92 9.06 -0.58
CA MET A 81 7.82 8.28 0.28
C MET A 81 8.55 9.26 1.23
N GLY A 82 8.15 9.28 2.49
CA GLY A 82 8.90 9.96 3.54
C GLY A 82 10.02 9.07 4.06
N LEU A 83 11.22 9.20 3.51
CA LEU A 83 12.42 8.80 4.24
C LEU A 83 12.82 10.01 5.10
N HIS A 84 12.42 10.00 6.37
CA HIS A 84 12.85 10.99 7.35
C HIS A 84 14.30 10.69 7.74
N PHE A 85 15.25 11.44 7.18
CA PHE A 85 16.67 11.36 7.51
C PHE A 85 17.08 12.34 8.62
N GLU A 86 16.17 12.71 9.52
CA GLU A 86 16.45 13.72 10.55
C GLU A 86 17.32 13.21 11.72
N LYS A 87 17.63 11.91 11.76
CA LYS A 87 18.42 11.28 12.84
C LYS A 87 19.40 10.22 12.32
N MET A 88 19.96 10.39 11.13
CA MET A 88 21.16 9.62 10.79
C MET A 88 22.36 10.37 11.35
N SER A 89 23.08 9.70 12.26
CA SER A 89 24.41 10.16 12.67
C SER A 89 25.38 9.96 11.51
N ASP A 90 26.47 10.72 11.45
CA ASP A 90 27.51 10.51 10.43
C ASP A 90 28.04 9.07 10.45
N GLU A 91 28.02 8.42 11.62
CA GLU A 91 28.37 7.00 11.81
C GLU A 91 27.42 6.03 11.08
N ASP A 92 26.11 6.33 11.02
CA ASP A 92 25.13 5.53 10.28
C ASP A 92 25.28 5.71 8.77
N LEU A 93 25.71 6.90 8.32
CA LEU A 93 26.04 7.15 6.91
C LEU A 93 27.25 6.31 6.47
N HIS A 94 28.22 6.09 7.37
CA HIS A 94 29.40 5.29 7.11
C HIS A 94 29.09 3.78 6.95
N GLN A 95 27.99 3.26 7.51
CA GLN A 95 27.56 1.88 7.23
C GLN A 95 27.13 1.67 5.78
N TYR A 96 26.70 2.74 5.10
CA TYR A 96 26.33 2.71 3.68
C TYR A 96 27.42 3.30 2.78
N ALA A 97 28.58 3.66 3.34
CA ALA A 97 29.74 4.02 2.55
C ALA A 97 30.22 2.78 1.80
N LEU A 98 30.18 2.86 0.46
CA LEU A 98 30.76 1.83 -0.39
C LEU A 98 32.24 1.67 -0.02
N THR A 99 32.66 0.43 0.17
CA THR A 99 34.08 0.12 0.29
C THR A 99 34.81 0.55 -0.98
N ASP A 100 36.11 0.85 -0.88
CA ASP A 100 36.91 1.30 -2.03
C ASP A 100 36.83 0.30 -3.20
N ASP A 101 36.72 -1.00 -2.90
CA ASP A 101 36.55 -2.07 -3.87
C ASP A 101 35.18 -2.04 -4.57
N GLU A 102 34.09 -1.82 -3.83
CA GLU A 102 32.74 -1.71 -4.39
C GLU A 102 32.59 -0.44 -5.23
N ARG A 103 33.23 0.65 -4.79
CA ARG A 103 33.29 1.91 -5.53
C ARG A 103 34.04 1.74 -6.84
N ALA A 104 35.21 1.09 -6.83
CA ALA A 104 35.96 0.77 -8.03
C ALA A 104 35.20 -0.17 -8.98
N MET A 105 34.43 -1.11 -8.45
CA MET A 105 33.57 -2.01 -9.25
C MET A 105 32.43 -1.24 -9.93
N LEU A 106 31.79 -0.33 -9.22
CA LEU A 106 30.72 0.52 -9.75
C LEU A 106 31.25 1.51 -10.78
N GLU A 107 32.40 2.14 -10.54
CA GLU A 107 33.05 3.01 -11.53
C GLU A 107 33.40 2.25 -12.81
N ARG A 108 33.90 1.01 -12.70
CA ARG A 108 34.10 0.14 -13.86
C ARG A 108 32.80 -0.17 -14.61
N ARG A 109 31.67 -0.32 -13.93
CA ARG A 109 30.38 -0.67 -14.56
C ARG A 109 29.64 0.53 -15.13
N LEU A 110 29.74 1.70 -14.50
CA LEU A 110 28.96 2.88 -14.83
C LEU A 110 29.67 3.81 -15.82
N LEU A 111 31.01 3.83 -15.85
CA LEU A 111 31.75 4.68 -16.77
C LEU A 111 31.99 3.97 -18.12
N PRO A 112 31.68 4.64 -19.25
CA PRO A 112 31.95 4.10 -20.57
C PRO A 112 33.46 3.93 -20.79
N SER A 113 33.86 2.86 -21.49
CA SER A 113 35.23 2.33 -21.59
C SER A 113 36.34 3.31 -21.99
N LYS A 114 36.00 4.48 -22.57
CA LYS A 114 36.97 5.48 -23.05
C LYS A 114 37.65 6.30 -21.95
N THR A 115 37.16 6.29 -20.71
CA THR A 115 37.81 6.98 -19.58
C THR A 115 38.69 6.07 -18.71
N ARG A 116 38.82 4.78 -19.05
CA ARG A 116 39.57 3.80 -18.23
C ARG A 116 41.10 3.92 -18.30
N GLU A 117 41.64 4.72 -19.21
CA GLU A 117 43.08 4.96 -19.34
C GLU A 117 43.46 6.30 -18.70
N LYS A 118 43.59 6.33 -17.36
CA LYS A 118 44.42 7.31 -16.62
C LYS A 118 44.37 7.02 -15.12
N THR A 119 45.01 5.93 -14.69
CA THR A 119 45.61 5.88 -13.35
C THR A 119 47.05 5.42 -13.52
N PRO A 120 48.06 6.23 -13.18
CA PRO A 120 49.45 5.83 -13.29
C PRO A 120 49.73 4.72 -12.27
N SER A 121 50.21 3.60 -12.79
CA SER A 121 50.93 2.57 -12.06
C SER A 121 52.07 3.21 -11.26
N THR A 122 51.95 3.27 -9.94
CA THR A 122 53.10 3.45 -9.05
C THR A 122 54.00 2.23 -9.20
N ALA A 123 55.13 2.42 -9.87
CA ALA A 123 56.26 1.50 -9.86
C ALA A 123 57.22 1.93 -8.75
N ASP A 124 57.68 0.90 -8.02
CA ASP A 124 58.74 0.83 -7.00
C ASP A 124 58.49 1.45 -5.61
#